data_AF-A0A523XNG1-F1
#
_entry.id   AF-A0A523XNG1-F1
#
_cell.length_a   1.000
_cell.length_b   1.000
_cell.length_c   1.000
_cell.angle_alpha   90.00
_cell.angle_beta   90.00
_cell.angle_gamma   90.00
#
_symmetry.space_group_name_H-M   'P 1'
#
loop_
_entity.id
_entity.type
_entity.pdbx_description
1 polymer ?
#
loop_
_entity_poly.entity_id
_entity_poly.type
_entity_poly.pdbx_seq_one_letter_code
_entity_poly.pdbx_strand_id
1 'polypeptide(L)'
;MRQCLACWEDIEEQDQICLHCGSNQDEIKDYLALVLLKQRKKKITIPEQTSALDYVIDVDPKTAEDITFAKPAAETGEHQARTPPGATYQPAKPSWLGRPTTPKASQQLPQKVRQDSKSIPTQISEKLIKCPDCSKEVSFLKYCKNCGYQLHKECPHCQKVNSVTSKFCTKCGKSIKPLVEK
;
A
#
# COMPACT_ATOMS: atom_id res chain seq x y z
N MET A 1 -19.23 16.84 0.66
CA MET A 1 -17.79 16.54 0.46
C MET A 1 -17.13 16.52 1.82
N ARG A 2 -16.30 15.51 2.09
CA ARG A 2 -15.57 15.36 3.35
C ARG A 2 -14.09 15.14 3.04
N GLN A 3 -13.21 15.36 4.02
CA GLN A 3 -11.79 15.10 3.84
C GLN A 3 -11.44 13.64 4.14
N CYS A 4 -10.56 13.08 3.33
CA CYS A 4 -9.95 11.78 3.58
C CYS A 4 -9.08 11.85 4.84
N LEU A 5 -9.32 10.96 5.81
CA LEU A 5 -8.56 10.94 7.07
C LEU A 5 -7.09 10.55 6.90
N ALA A 6 -6.71 9.95 5.76
CA ALA A 6 -5.33 9.53 5.48
C ALA A 6 -4.54 10.55 4.65
N CYS A 7 -5.13 11.10 3.59
CA CYS A 7 -4.42 12.00 2.66
C CYS A 7 -4.94 13.43 2.62
N TRP A 8 -5.98 13.74 3.41
CA TRP A 8 -6.60 15.07 3.57
C TRP A 8 -7.22 15.68 2.29
N GLU A 9 -7.22 14.94 1.19
CA GLU A 9 -7.93 15.30 -0.04
C GLU A 9 -9.44 15.17 0.13
N ASP A 10 -10.19 15.97 -0.62
CA ASP A 10 -11.64 15.92 -0.63
C ASP A 10 -12.15 14.64 -1.31
N ILE A 11 -13.14 14.01 -0.67
CA ILE A 11 -13.84 12.83 -1.14
C ILE A 11 -15.36 13.05 -1.06
N GLU A 12 -16.10 12.31 -1.88
CA GLU A 12 -17.54 12.32 -1.80
C GLU A 12 -17.99 11.73 -0.45
N GLU A 13 -19.13 12.21 0.04
CA GLU A 13 -19.61 11.83 1.37
C GLU A 13 -20.02 10.36 1.44
N GLN A 14 -20.41 9.79 0.29
CA GLN A 14 -20.81 8.40 0.11
C GLN A 14 -19.63 7.46 -0.13
N ASP A 15 -18.45 7.98 -0.47
CA ASP A 15 -17.29 7.15 -0.76
C ASP A 15 -16.63 6.65 0.52
N GLN A 16 -16.66 5.33 0.71
CA GLN A 16 -15.92 4.67 1.78
C GLN A 16 -14.44 4.51 1.44
N ILE A 17 -14.07 4.48 0.16
CA ILE A 17 -12.69 4.33 -0.30
C ILE A 17 -12.24 5.63 -0.95
N CYS A 18 -11.11 6.18 -0.49
CA CYS A 18 -10.55 7.37 -1.11
C CYS A 18 -9.91 7.03 -2.47
N LEU A 19 -10.35 7.66 -3.56
CA LEU A 19 -9.77 7.44 -4.89
C LEU A 19 -8.33 7.94 -5.04
N HIS A 20 -7.89 8.89 -4.21
CA HIS A 20 -6.53 9.42 -4.25
C HIS A 20 -5.50 8.47 -3.62
N CYS A 21 -5.81 7.90 -2.46
CA CYS A 21 -4.87 7.06 -1.70
C CYS A 21 -5.29 5.59 -1.53
N GLY A 22 -6.49 5.21 -1.99
CA GLY A 22 -7.03 3.85 -1.88
C GLY A 22 -7.45 3.46 -0.46
N SER A 23 -7.46 4.39 0.50
CA SER A 23 -7.71 4.05 1.90
C SER A 23 -9.21 3.94 2.21
N ASN A 24 -9.60 2.86 2.90
CA ASN A 24 -10.94 2.70 3.45
C ASN A 24 -11.12 3.60 4.69
N GLN A 25 -12.07 4.51 4.62
CA GLN A 25 -12.31 5.52 5.65
C GLN A 25 -12.91 4.93 6.92
N ASP A 26 -13.62 3.80 6.85
CA ASP A 26 -14.21 3.17 8.04
C ASP A 26 -13.15 2.42 8.83
N GLU A 27 -12.21 1.75 8.17
CA GLU A 27 -11.05 1.15 8.83
C GLU A 27 -10.17 2.20 9.55
N ILE A 28 -10.00 3.38 8.94
CA ILE A 28 -9.25 4.48 9.56
C ILE A 28 -10.00 5.04 10.78
N LYS A 29 -11.33 5.16 10.72
CA LYS A 29 -12.14 5.60 11.86
C LYS A 29 -12.05 4.60 13.01
N ASP A 30 -12.15 3.31 12.72
CA ASP A 30 -12.04 2.25 13.73
C ASP A 30 -10.67 2.28 14.41
N TYR A 31 -9.59 2.41 13.63
CA TYR A 31 -8.24 2.56 14.16
C TYR A 31 -8.11 3.81 15.04
N LEU A 32 -8.63 4.95 14.59
CA LEU A 32 -8.58 6.20 15.37
C LEU A 32 -9.38 6.07 16.68
N ALA A 33 -10.54 5.42 16.65
CA ALA A 33 -11.34 5.13 17.84
C ALA A 33 -10.56 4.27 18.84
N LEU A 34 -9.88 3.21 18.38
CA LEU A 34 -9.03 2.37 19.21
C LEU A 34 -7.88 3.15 19.84
N VAL A 35 -7.20 4.00 19.06
CA VAL A 35 -6.10 4.85 19.56
C VAL A 35 -6.60 5.82 20.63
N LEU A 36 -7.75 6.46 20.41
CA LEU A 36 -8.34 7.39 21.38
C LEU A 36 -8.78 6.68 22.67
N LEU A 37 -9.30 5.45 22.57
CA LEU A 37 -9.66 4.65 23.73
C LEU A 37 -8.42 4.22 24.53
N LYS A 38 -7.35 3.82 23.85
CA LYS A 38 -6.04 3.53 24.46
C LYS A 38 -5.47 4.75 25.19
N GLN A 39 -5.52 5.93 24.58
CA GLN A 39 -5.08 7.19 25.21
C GLN A 39 -5.86 7.52 26.49
N ARG A 40 -7.14 7.16 26.55
CA ARG A 40 -7.97 7.34 27.75
C ARG A 40 -7.81 6.22 28.80
N LYS A 41 -6.92 5.24 28.60
CA LYS A 41 -6.70 4.07 29.48
C LYS A 41 -8.00 3.37 29.90
N LYS A 42 -8.98 3.30 28.99
CA LYS A 42 -10.23 2.60 29.26
C LYS A 42 -10.12 1.18 28.72
N LYS A 43 -10.56 0.19 29.50
CA LYS A 43 -10.77 -1.17 28.99
C LYS A 43 -11.75 -1.11 27.82
N ILE A 44 -11.38 -1.71 26.71
CA ILE A 44 -12.15 -1.63 25.47
C ILE A 44 -12.96 -2.92 25.35
N THR A 45 -14.27 -2.79 25.16
CA THR A 45 -15.14 -3.91 24.79
C THR A 45 -15.56 -3.72 23.34
N ILE A 46 -15.15 -4.63 22.46
CA ILE A 46 -15.44 -4.56 21.02
C ILE A 46 -16.42 -5.68 20.66
N PRO A 47 -17.48 -5.38 19.87
CA PRO A 47 -18.50 -6.36 19.52
C PRO A 47 -18.03 -7.44 18.52
N GLU A 48 -17.03 -7.16 17.68
CA GLU A 48 -16.52 -8.10 16.68
C GLU A 48 -15.02 -7.85 16.39
N GLN A 49 -14.30 -8.90 15.96
CA GLN A 49 -12.89 -8.80 15.59
C GLN A 49 -12.75 -8.13 14.22
N THR A 50 -12.11 -6.95 14.18
CA THR A 50 -11.88 -6.21 12.93
C THR A 50 -10.43 -6.32 12.48
N SER A 51 -10.17 -6.17 11.18
CA SER A 51 -8.82 -6.16 10.60
C SER A 51 -7.91 -5.08 11.21
N ALA A 52 -8.50 -3.97 11.68
CA ALA A 52 -7.79 -2.91 12.39
C ALA A 52 -7.31 -3.37 13.78
N LEU A 53 -8.07 -4.24 14.44
CA LEU A 53 -7.72 -4.78 15.75
C LEU A 53 -6.54 -5.75 15.68
N ASP A 54 -6.53 -6.65 14.68
CA ASP A 54 -5.41 -7.57 14.46
C ASP A 54 -4.09 -6.82 14.23
N TYR A 55 -4.14 -5.73 13.47
CA TYR A 55 -2.97 -4.88 13.26
C TYR A 55 -2.51 -4.18 14.55
N VAL A 56 -3.45 -3.69 15.37
CA VAL A 56 -3.13 -3.06 16.65
C VAL A 56 -2.48 -4.07 17.61
N ILE A 57 -2.96 -5.32 17.63
CA ILE A 57 -2.38 -6.41 18.42
C ILE A 57 -0.96 -6.75 17.94
N ASP A 58 -0.72 -6.80 16.63
CA ASP A 58 0.60 -7.08 16.03
C ASP A 58 1.63 -5.98 16.30
N VAL A 59 1.22 -4.71 16.27
CA VAL A 59 2.14 -3.56 16.43
C VAL A 59 2.37 -3.20 17.89
N ASP A 60 1.37 -3.37 18.74
CA ASP A 60 1.44 -3.04 20.16
C ASP A 60 0.72 -4.11 21.01
N PRO A 61 1.41 -5.21 21.33
CA PRO A 61 0.82 -6.36 22.00
C PRO A 61 0.31 -6.04 23.41
N LYS A 62 0.74 -4.94 24.01
CA LYS A 62 0.25 -4.47 25.32
C LYS A 62 -1.20 -4.00 25.24
N THR A 63 -1.63 -3.51 24.08
CA THR A 63 -3.03 -3.13 23.85
C THR A 63 -3.96 -4.33 23.88
N ALA A 64 -3.47 -5.52 23.49
CA ALA A 64 -4.26 -6.75 23.48
C ALA A 64 -4.75 -7.13 24.89
N GLU A 65 -3.97 -6.81 25.93
CA GLU A 65 -4.33 -7.10 27.32
C GLU A 65 -5.47 -6.20 27.85
N ASP A 66 -5.68 -5.04 27.22
CA ASP A 66 -6.73 -4.07 27.57
C ASP A 66 -8.02 -4.25 26.74
N ILE A 67 -8.01 -5.17 25.77
CA ILE A 67 -9.13 -5.46 24.88
C ILE A 67 -9.86 -6.72 25.38
N THR A 68 -11.15 -6.59 25.67
CA THR A 68 -12.04 -7.70 25.96
C THR A 68 -13.06 -7.86 24.84
N PHE A 69 -13.11 -9.03 24.22
CA PHE A 69 -14.15 -9.36 23.26
C PHE A 69 -15.45 -9.66 23.99
N ALA A 70 -16.55 -9.02 23.58
CA ALA A 70 -17.86 -9.41 24.08
C ALA A 70 -18.19 -10.82 23.56
N LYS A 71 -18.39 -11.78 24.47
CA LYS A 71 -18.95 -13.09 24.11
C LYS A 71 -20.33 -12.84 23.49
N PRO A 72 -20.63 -13.34 22.28
CA PRO A 72 -21.92 -13.10 21.68
C PRO A 72 -23.00 -13.71 22.57
N ALA A 73 -23.94 -12.86 23.01
CA ALA A 73 -25.17 -13.32 23.63
C ALA A 73 -25.94 -14.12 22.57
N ALA A 74 -26.36 -15.32 22.95
CA ALA A 74 -27.17 -16.18 22.12
C ALA A 74 -28.50 -15.48 21.81
N GLU A 75 -28.65 -15.03 20.57
CA GLU A 75 -29.96 -14.76 19.98
C GLU A 75 -30.31 -15.94 19.07
N THR A 76 -31.33 -16.68 19.50
CA THR A 76 -32.07 -17.67 18.72
C THR A 76 -32.65 -17.00 17.46
N GLY A 77 -32.04 -17.30 16.32
CA GLY A 77 -32.58 -17.02 15.00
C GLY A 77 -32.18 -18.15 14.06
N GLU A 78 -33.12 -19.05 13.78
CA GLU A 78 -32.97 -20.11 12.79
C GLU A 78 -32.64 -19.52 11.42
N HIS A 79 -31.42 -19.74 10.94
CA HIS A 79 -31.16 -19.88 9.50
C HIS A 79 -30.14 -20.98 9.28
N GLN A 80 -30.63 -22.07 8.68
CA GLN A 80 -29.83 -23.20 8.24
C GLN A 80 -28.90 -22.76 7.10
N ALA A 81 -27.60 -22.76 7.36
CA ALA A 81 -26.59 -22.90 6.32
C ALA A 81 -25.50 -23.83 6.82
N ARG A 82 -25.55 -25.08 6.36
CA ARG A 82 -24.52 -26.09 6.60
C ARG A 82 -23.21 -25.62 5.96
N THR A 83 -22.15 -25.47 6.73
CA THR A 83 -20.76 -25.44 6.24
C THR A 83 -19.99 -26.65 6.78
N PRO A 84 -19.15 -27.31 5.97
CA PRO A 84 -18.40 -28.50 6.39
C PRO A 84 -17.20 -28.14 7.30
N PRO A 85 -16.81 -29.03 8.22
CA PRO A 85 -15.66 -28.83 9.09
C PRO A 85 -14.37 -29.11 8.33
N GLY A 86 -13.44 -28.15 8.29
CA GLY A 86 -12.08 -28.39 7.76
C GLY A 86 -11.34 -27.21 7.14
N ALA A 87 -11.86 -25.98 7.19
CA ALA A 87 -11.12 -24.82 6.68
C ALA A 87 -10.20 -24.24 7.77
N THR A 88 -8.91 -24.60 7.71
CA THR A 88 -7.84 -23.93 8.45
C THR A 88 -7.81 -22.46 8.01
N TYR A 89 -8.32 -21.55 8.84
CA TYR A 89 -8.26 -20.12 8.59
C TYR A 89 -6.81 -19.64 8.71
N GLN A 90 -6.22 -19.22 7.58
CA GLN A 90 -4.99 -18.45 7.57
C GLN A 90 -5.36 -16.98 7.36
N PRO A 91 -5.13 -16.08 8.33
CA PRO A 91 -5.36 -14.66 8.12
C PRO A 91 -4.41 -14.17 7.02
N ALA A 92 -4.98 -13.68 5.92
CA ALA A 92 -4.21 -13.06 4.87
C ALA A 92 -3.69 -11.71 5.39
N LYS A 93 -2.36 -11.53 5.39
CA LYS A 93 -1.75 -10.23 5.69
C LYS A 93 -2.35 -9.18 4.77
N PRO A 94 -2.75 -8.01 5.29
CA PRO A 94 -3.34 -6.97 4.47
C PRO A 94 -2.35 -6.55 3.37
N SER A 95 -2.88 -6.39 2.16
CA SER A 95 -2.12 -6.32 0.90
C SER A 95 -1.12 -5.15 0.81
N TRP A 96 -1.21 -4.17 1.71
CA TRP A 96 -0.30 -3.03 1.79
C TRP A 96 1.02 -3.32 2.56
N LEU A 97 1.14 -4.48 3.24
CA LEU A 97 2.33 -4.89 4.01
C LEU A 97 3.32 -5.80 3.23
N GLY A 98 3.10 -6.03 1.94
CA GLY A 98 3.97 -6.87 1.10
C GLY A 98 5.31 -6.21 0.75
N ARG A 99 6.44 -6.86 1.08
CA ARG A 99 7.75 -6.54 0.49
C ARG A 99 7.76 -6.90 -1.00
N PRO A 100 8.44 -6.14 -1.87
CA PRO A 100 8.64 -6.56 -3.26
C PRO A 100 9.48 -7.84 -3.29
N THR A 101 8.87 -8.96 -3.67
CA THR A 101 9.57 -10.21 -3.95
C THR A 101 10.30 -10.05 -5.28
N THR A 102 11.63 -10.12 -5.22
CA THR A 102 12.48 -10.25 -6.41
C THR A 102 12.22 -11.59 -7.09
N PRO A 103 11.92 -11.64 -8.40
CA PRO A 103 11.89 -12.91 -9.11
C PRO A 103 13.33 -13.40 -9.34
N LYS A 104 13.68 -14.52 -8.69
CA LYS A 104 14.90 -15.28 -8.97
C LYS A 104 14.62 -16.26 -10.10
N ALA A 105 15.44 -16.21 -11.13
CA ALA A 105 15.43 -17.09 -12.28
C ALA A 105 15.56 -18.58 -11.90
N SER A 106 14.77 -19.45 -12.54
CA SER A 106 15.26 -20.70 -13.14
C SER A 106 14.24 -21.34 -14.09
N GLN A 107 14.62 -21.40 -15.37
CA GLN A 107 14.49 -22.51 -16.34
C GLN A 107 13.26 -23.44 -16.27
N GLN A 108 12.39 -23.39 -17.30
CA GLN A 108 12.29 -24.43 -18.35
C GLN A 108 11.25 -24.08 -19.43
N LEU A 109 11.65 -24.21 -20.70
CA LEU A 109 10.83 -24.27 -21.92
C LEU A 109 9.97 -25.57 -21.89
N PRO A 110 8.78 -25.67 -22.53
CA PRO A 110 8.65 -25.62 -23.99
C PRO A 110 7.42 -24.87 -24.57
N GLN A 111 7.71 -24.13 -25.64
CA GLN A 111 6.99 -23.99 -26.91
C GLN A 111 5.45 -24.02 -27.00
N LYS A 112 4.97 -22.95 -27.65
CA LYS A 112 3.94 -22.89 -28.71
C LYS A 112 2.49 -22.67 -28.26
N VAL A 113 2.11 -21.41 -28.10
CA VAL A 113 0.74 -20.95 -28.37
C VAL A 113 0.80 -19.63 -29.15
N ARG A 114 -0.09 -19.55 -30.14
CA ARG A 114 -0.13 -18.64 -31.29
C ARG A 114 -0.39 -17.19 -30.90
N GLN A 115 0.23 -16.29 -31.66
CA GLN A 115 0.10 -14.84 -31.61
C GLN A 115 -1.25 -14.42 -32.19
N ASP A 116 -2.19 -14.01 -31.34
CA ASP A 116 -3.33 -13.17 -31.72
C ASP A 116 -3.93 -12.59 -30.44
N SER A 117 -3.42 -11.46 -29.97
CA SER A 117 -4.08 -10.63 -28.96
C SER A 117 -3.51 -9.22 -29.00
N LYS A 118 -4.13 -8.43 -29.87
CA LYS A 118 -4.58 -7.05 -29.61
C LYS A 118 -3.85 -6.33 -28.47
N SER A 119 -2.95 -5.45 -28.88
CA SER A 119 -2.34 -4.38 -28.10
C SER A 119 -3.37 -3.74 -27.17
N ILE A 120 -3.20 -3.94 -25.87
CA ILE A 120 -3.84 -3.13 -24.83
C ILE A 120 -2.99 -1.87 -24.71
N PRO A 121 -3.47 -0.66 -25.07
CA PRO A 121 -2.79 0.57 -24.70
C PRO A 121 -2.96 0.76 -23.20
N THR A 122 -1.98 0.31 -22.42
CA THR A 122 -1.86 0.74 -21.02
C THR A 122 -1.56 2.23 -21.04
N GLN A 123 -2.61 3.03 -20.83
CA GLN A 123 -2.56 4.46 -20.54
C GLN A 123 -1.86 4.67 -19.18
N ILE A 124 -0.55 4.41 -19.14
CA ILE A 124 0.33 4.93 -18.10
C ILE A 124 0.42 6.41 -18.43
N SER A 125 -0.17 7.28 -17.62
CA SER A 125 0.02 8.71 -17.79
C SER A 125 1.52 8.99 -17.67
N GLU A 126 2.17 9.15 -18.82
CA GLU A 126 3.59 9.40 -18.89
C GLU A 126 3.80 10.77 -18.25
N LYS A 127 4.25 10.79 -16.99
CA LYS A 127 4.73 12.02 -16.39
C LYS A 127 5.96 12.45 -17.20
N LEU A 128 5.80 13.40 -18.10
CA LEU A 128 6.92 13.98 -18.85
C LEU A 128 7.77 14.81 -17.88
N ILE A 129 9.08 14.53 -17.84
CA ILE A 129 10.06 15.31 -17.09
C ILE A 129 11.03 15.99 -18.05
N LYS A 130 11.59 17.13 -17.66
CA LYS A 130 12.64 17.80 -18.46
C LYS A 130 14.00 17.22 -18.12
N CYS A 131 14.76 16.84 -19.15
CA CYS A 131 16.14 16.40 -18.98
C CYS A 131 17.02 17.57 -18.48
N PRO A 132 17.80 17.42 -17.41
CA PRO A 132 18.64 18.50 -16.89
C PRO A 132 19.82 18.86 -17.81
N ASP A 133 20.19 17.96 -18.73
CA ASP A 133 21.33 18.11 -19.62
C ASP A 133 20.94 18.76 -20.95
N CYS A 134 19.98 18.17 -21.69
CA CYS A 134 19.54 18.70 -22.98
C CYS A 134 18.25 19.53 -22.94
N SER A 135 17.63 19.70 -21.77
CA SER A 135 16.39 20.46 -21.54
C SER A 135 15.15 19.97 -22.32
N LYS A 136 15.25 18.85 -23.05
CA LYS A 136 14.14 18.23 -23.77
C LYS A 136 13.23 17.44 -22.84
N GLU A 137 11.96 17.37 -23.20
CA GLU A 137 10.96 16.57 -22.50
C GLU A 137 11.17 15.09 -22.78
N VAL A 138 11.19 14.30 -21.72
CA VAL A 138 11.46 12.87 -21.75
C VAL A 138 10.52 12.16 -20.79
N SER A 139 10.07 10.96 -21.18
CA SER A 139 9.32 10.09 -20.29
C SER A 139 10.23 9.53 -19.18
N PHE A 140 9.62 8.94 -18.14
CA PHE A 140 10.30 8.30 -17.00
C PHE A 140 11.12 7.06 -17.42
N LEU A 141 12.19 7.28 -18.19
CA LEU A 141 13.12 6.26 -18.66
C LEU A 141 14.43 6.32 -17.86
N LYS A 142 15.18 5.21 -17.81
CA LYS A 142 16.50 5.17 -17.16
C LYS A 142 17.47 6.19 -17.75
N TYR A 143 17.38 6.43 -19.06
CA TYR A 143 18.24 7.33 -19.82
C TYR A 143 17.40 8.24 -20.72
N CYS A 144 17.90 9.44 -20.98
CA CYS A 144 17.33 10.39 -21.92
C CYS A 144 17.50 9.86 -23.35
N LYS A 145 16.39 9.72 -24.10
CA LYS A 145 16.41 9.30 -25.51
C LYS A 145 17.13 10.29 -26.44
N ASN A 146 17.27 11.55 -26.02
CA ASN A 146 17.86 12.61 -26.85
C ASN A 146 19.38 12.77 -26.65
N CYS A 147 19.89 12.65 -25.43
CA CYS A 147 21.32 12.88 -25.13
C CYS A 147 22.00 11.72 -24.39
N GLY A 148 21.26 10.68 -24.00
CA GLY A 148 21.81 9.54 -23.24
C GLY A 148 21.99 9.79 -21.74
N TYR A 149 21.73 10.99 -21.24
CA TYR A 149 21.89 11.32 -19.82
C TYR A 149 21.05 10.43 -18.90
N GLN A 150 21.63 9.97 -17.79
CA GLN A 150 20.98 9.08 -16.84
C GLN A 150 19.97 9.84 -15.95
N LEU A 151 18.68 9.55 -16.09
CA LEU A 151 17.60 10.27 -15.40
C LEU A 151 17.22 9.66 -14.04
N HIS A 152 17.83 8.52 -13.69
CA HIS A 152 17.50 7.77 -12.49
C HIS A 152 18.76 7.30 -11.79
N LYS A 153 18.75 7.36 -10.46
CA LYS A 153 19.82 6.86 -9.61
C LYS A 153 19.26 6.01 -8.48
N GLU A 154 20.02 5.01 -8.08
CA GLU A 154 19.63 4.14 -6.98
C GLU A 154 20.16 4.69 -5.66
N CYS A 155 19.36 4.61 -4.62
CA CYS A 155 19.80 4.98 -3.29
C CYS A 155 20.83 3.96 -2.78
N PRO A 156 22.03 4.37 -2.33
CA PRO A 156 23.03 3.42 -1.82
C PRO A 156 22.60 2.73 -0.51
N HIS A 157 21.61 3.27 0.20
CA HIS A 157 21.16 2.71 1.48
C HIS A 157 20.00 1.73 1.36
N CYS A 158 19.11 1.91 0.38
CA CYS A 158 17.88 1.11 0.27
C CYS A 158 17.56 0.66 -1.15
N GLN A 159 18.44 0.96 -2.12
CA GLN A 159 18.37 0.60 -3.54
C GLN A 159 17.11 1.09 -4.26
N LYS A 160 16.35 2.01 -3.64
CA LYS A 160 15.20 2.64 -4.30
C LYS A 160 15.69 3.53 -5.44
N VAL A 161 15.06 3.42 -6.60
CA VAL A 161 15.24 4.33 -7.73
C VAL A 161 14.65 5.71 -7.37
N ASN A 162 15.48 6.75 -7.46
CA ASN A 162 15.11 8.15 -7.26
C ASN A 162 15.47 8.95 -8.52
N SER A 163 14.85 10.13 -8.66
CA SER A 163 15.21 11.07 -9.72
C SER A 163 16.66 11.55 -9.56
N VAL A 164 17.31 11.84 -10.68
CA VAL A 164 18.62 12.52 -10.74
C VAL A 164 18.67 13.75 -9.82
N THR A 165 17.59 14.55 -9.83
CA THR A 165 17.51 15.84 -9.12
C THR A 165 17.20 15.70 -7.62
N SER A 166 16.80 14.51 -7.16
CA SER A 166 16.46 14.30 -5.75
C SER A 166 17.70 14.35 -4.86
N LYS A 167 17.70 15.23 -3.84
CA LYS A 167 18.77 15.30 -2.82
C LYS A 167 18.60 14.26 -1.71
N PHE A 168 17.38 13.73 -1.54
CA PHE A 168 17.03 12.75 -0.52
C PHE A 168 16.29 11.58 -1.15
N CYS A 169 16.41 10.40 -0.55
CA CYS A 169 15.66 9.23 -0.99
C CYS A 169 14.20 9.30 -0.54
N THR A 170 13.28 9.12 -1.48
CA THR A 170 11.82 9.07 -1.23
C THR A 170 11.36 7.90 -0.37
N LYS A 171 12.19 6.85 -0.20
CA LYS A 171 11.85 5.67 0.61
C LYS A 171 12.47 5.71 2.00
N CYS A 172 13.76 6.03 2.11
CA CYS A 172 14.46 5.95 3.40
C CYS A 172 14.84 7.31 4.00
N GLY A 173 14.56 8.42 3.32
CA GLY A 173 14.85 9.78 3.80
C GLY A 173 16.34 10.16 3.84
N LYS A 174 17.27 9.21 3.63
CA LYS A 174 18.71 9.49 3.65
C LYS A 174 19.13 10.34 2.45
N SER A 175 20.15 11.17 2.65
CA SER A 175 20.74 11.99 1.60
C SER A 175 21.34 11.12 0.51
N ILE A 176 21.15 11.53 -0.73
CA ILE A 176 21.70 10.88 -1.92
C ILE A 176 22.40 11.95 -2.74
N LYS A 177 23.62 11.66 -3.21
CA LYS A 177 24.38 12.64 -4.00
C LYS A 177 23.59 13.00 -5.27
N PRO A 178 23.25 14.28 -5.52
CA PRO A 178 22.76 14.70 -6.83
C PRO A 178 23.85 14.44 -7.88
N LEU A 179 23.47 13.87 -9.02
CA LEU A 179 24.39 13.75 -10.18
C LEU A 179 24.49 15.07 -10.97
N VAL A 180 23.82 16.11 -10.47
CA VAL A 180 23.94 17.47 -10.96
C VAL A 180 24.92 18.17 -10.02
N GLU A 181 26.22 17.96 -10.24
CA GLU A 181 27.23 18.90 -9.78
C GLU A 181 27.16 20.09 -10.74
N LYS A 182 26.57 21.18 -10.26
CA LYS A 182 26.73 22.51 -10.86
C LYS A 182 27.77 23.25 -10.05
#